data_AF-A0AAV9JPU5-F1
#
_entry.id   AF-A0AAV9JPU5-F1
#
_cell.length_a   1.000
_cell.length_b   1.000
_cell.length_c   1.000
_cell.angle_alpha   90.00
_cell.angle_beta   90.00
_cell.angle_gamma   90.00
#
_symmetry.space_group_name_H-M   'P 1'
#
loop_
_entity.id
_entity.type
_entity.pdbx_description
1 polymer ?
#
loop_
_entity_poly.entity_id
_entity_poly.type
_entity_poly.pdbx_seq_one_letter_code
_entity_poly.pdbx_strand_id
1 'polypeptide(L)'
;MFGRRVTVLLRFPAPARLPAPIPFQCQHDLPTRTLLGQSRRSYATPGRPRKAVGEPSRPVKRAVKRSAAAATSPDSPAKQKNEAKKEKAAKNPAAKKPAVKKAAAEKAAPRKVLTEEQKAAKAASLEKAKIVDLKKAALEPPKFARHLSAYNMFVTDKGEALKGSSGTQIHHLERLKEFAQGMSAQWKEMSPADLEHYNHLAHTRTEAAEAGYKCWVESHTPEQIRAANLVRASLRRKFKGDPRKKTSWPAIRDGRIAKRPLTPYLQFNVNRQASGDFKNIALPERSKLLAQEWKALSESEKNKYKALHTEDTKRYAEEVSNVYGHALPTANGEHQPQAAAAAV
;
A
#
# COMPACT_ATOMS: atom_id res chain seq x y z
N MET A 1 -47.17 -40.59 -49.50
CA MET A 1 -45.98 -39.81 -49.92
C MET A 1 -45.15 -39.49 -48.68
N PHE A 2 -44.00 -40.15 -48.50
CA PHE A 2 -43.14 -39.96 -47.34
C PHE A 2 -42.22 -38.75 -47.53
N GLY A 3 -42.44 -37.68 -46.77
CA GLY A 3 -41.61 -36.48 -46.78
C GLY A 3 -40.26 -36.71 -46.09
N ARG A 4 -39.19 -36.81 -46.88
CA ARG A 4 -37.80 -36.82 -46.41
C ARG A 4 -37.46 -35.47 -45.75
N ARG A 5 -37.14 -35.48 -44.45
CA ARG A 5 -36.45 -34.36 -43.79
C ARG A 5 -34.96 -34.48 -44.10
N VAL A 6 -34.44 -33.55 -44.89
CA VAL A 6 -33.00 -33.39 -45.14
C VAL A 6 -32.44 -32.47 -44.06
N THR A 7 -31.66 -33.01 -43.13
CA THR A 7 -30.90 -32.24 -42.14
C THR A 7 -29.54 -31.90 -42.74
N VAL A 8 -29.33 -30.63 -43.09
CA VAL A 8 -28.03 -30.11 -43.53
C VAL A 8 -27.22 -29.73 -42.28
N LEU A 9 -26.17 -30.49 -41.99
CA LEU A 9 -25.18 -30.17 -40.96
C LEU A 9 -24.17 -29.16 -41.51
N LEU A 10 -24.36 -27.87 -41.19
CA LEU A 10 -23.35 -26.83 -41.43
C LEU A 10 -22.25 -26.94 -40.37
N ARG A 11 -21.07 -27.41 -40.81
CA ARG A 11 -19.86 -27.52 -39.99
C ARG A 11 -19.10 -26.19 -40.05
N PHE A 12 -19.22 -25.36 -39.02
CA PHE A 12 -18.41 -24.14 -38.89
C PHE A 12 -16.98 -24.50 -38.45
N PRO A 13 -15.92 -23.96 -39.09
CA PRO A 13 -14.54 -24.15 -38.63
C PRO A 13 -14.31 -23.39 -37.31
N ALA A 14 -13.60 -24.02 -36.38
CA ALA A 14 -13.24 -23.43 -35.10
C ALA A 14 -12.31 -22.21 -35.28
N PRO A 15 -12.50 -21.12 -34.52
CA PRO A 15 -11.57 -19.99 -34.58
C PRO A 15 -10.23 -20.38 -33.95
N ALA A 16 -9.16 -20.21 -34.71
CA ALA A 16 -7.80 -20.33 -34.23
C ALA A 16 -7.57 -19.35 -33.07
N ARG A 17 -7.31 -19.87 -31.87
CA ARG A 17 -6.85 -19.07 -30.73
C ARG A 17 -5.43 -18.61 -31.01
N LEU A 18 -5.27 -17.37 -31.45
CA LEU A 18 -3.99 -16.68 -31.34
C LEU A 18 -3.63 -16.56 -29.84
N PRO A 19 -2.35 -16.76 -29.46
CA PRO A 19 -1.92 -16.55 -28.09
C PRO A 19 -2.11 -15.07 -27.72
N ALA A 20 -2.75 -14.83 -26.57
CA ALA A 20 -2.91 -13.50 -26.01
C ALA A 20 -1.53 -12.87 -25.73
N PRO A 21 -1.32 -11.58 -26.04
CA PRO A 21 -0.08 -10.90 -25.68
C PRO A 21 0.05 -10.81 -24.16
N ILE A 22 1.23 -11.17 -23.66
CA ILE A 22 1.63 -11.08 -22.26
C ILE A 22 1.49 -9.62 -21.80
N PRO A 23 0.85 -9.34 -20.65
CA PRO A 23 0.71 -7.96 -20.19
C PRO A 23 2.01 -7.47 -19.53
N PHE A 24 2.47 -6.30 -19.99
CA PHE A 24 3.48 -5.42 -19.38
C PHE A 24 4.89 -5.99 -19.19
N GLN A 25 5.66 -6.06 -20.29
CA GLN A 25 7.10 -5.85 -20.20
C GLN A 25 7.35 -4.36 -19.93
N CYS A 26 7.84 -4.03 -18.73
CA CYS A 26 8.54 -2.77 -18.53
C CYS A 26 9.84 -2.85 -19.33
N GLN A 27 9.85 -2.23 -20.51
CA GLN A 27 11.07 -2.05 -21.27
C GLN A 27 11.93 -1.00 -20.55
N HIS A 28 12.89 -1.47 -19.76
CA HIS A 28 14.11 -0.73 -19.55
C HIS A 28 15.09 -1.21 -20.63
N ASP A 29 15.12 -0.49 -21.74
CA ASP A 29 16.12 -0.67 -22.79
C ASP A 29 17.50 -0.36 -22.21
N LEU A 30 18.27 -1.42 -21.96
CA LEU A 30 19.72 -1.35 -21.88
C LEU A 30 20.27 -2.27 -22.99
N PRO A 31 21.22 -1.79 -23.83
CA PRO A 31 21.76 -2.60 -24.91
C PRO A 31 22.60 -3.75 -24.34
N THR A 32 22.00 -4.94 -24.24
CA THR A 32 22.73 -6.18 -23.91
C THR A 32 23.45 -6.69 -25.14
N ARG A 33 24.75 -6.38 -25.20
CA ARG A 33 25.70 -7.00 -26.13
C ARG A 33 25.79 -8.50 -25.82
N THR A 34 25.17 -9.33 -26.66
CA THR A 34 25.22 -10.78 -26.59
C THR A 34 26.63 -11.27 -26.92
N LEU A 35 27.39 -11.66 -25.90
CA LEU A 35 28.57 -12.52 -26.05
C LEU A 35 28.14 -13.96 -25.72
N LEU A 36 28.12 -14.82 -26.74
CA LEU A 36 28.02 -16.28 -26.59
C LEU A 36 29.31 -16.79 -25.92
N GLY A 37 29.31 -16.81 -24.59
CA GLY A 37 30.33 -17.49 -23.78
C GLY A 37 29.82 -18.86 -23.34
N GLN A 38 30.40 -19.93 -23.88
CA GLN A 38 30.13 -21.29 -23.41
C GLN A 38 30.46 -21.41 -21.92
N SER A 39 29.51 -21.90 -21.12
CA SER A 39 29.71 -22.15 -19.68
C SER A 39 30.62 -23.36 -19.50
N ARG A 40 31.93 -23.12 -19.42
CA ARG A 40 32.86 -24.09 -18.84
C ARG A 40 32.80 -23.96 -17.31
N ARG A 41 32.25 -24.98 -16.65
CA ARG A 41 32.35 -25.15 -15.19
C ARG A 41 33.82 -25.33 -14.80
N SER A 42 34.47 -24.25 -14.36
CA SER A 42 35.76 -24.31 -13.69
C SER A 42 35.54 -24.30 -12.17
N TYR A 43 35.72 -25.45 -11.52
CA TYR A 43 35.88 -25.51 -10.07
C TYR A 43 37.26 -24.93 -9.72
N ALA A 44 37.28 -23.72 -9.17
CA ALA A 44 38.50 -23.14 -8.59
C ALA A 44 38.11 -22.33 -7.34
N THR A 45 38.27 -22.94 -6.18
CA THR A 45 38.32 -22.27 -4.88
C THR A 45 39.57 -21.39 -4.80
N PRO A 46 39.48 -20.06 -4.65
CA PRO A 46 40.64 -19.25 -4.32
C PRO A 46 40.82 -19.25 -2.80
N GLY A 47 41.93 -19.84 -2.36
CA GLY A 47 42.39 -19.76 -0.98
C GLY A 47 42.53 -18.31 -0.51
N ARG A 48 42.13 -18.06 0.74
CA ARG A 48 42.20 -16.79 1.44
C ARG A 48 43.67 -16.33 1.60
N PRO A 49 44.10 -15.20 1.01
CA PRO A 49 45.38 -14.61 1.38
C PRO A 49 45.29 -14.00 2.78
N ARG A 50 46.14 -14.48 3.69
CA ARG A 50 46.42 -13.84 4.98
C ARG A 50 47.36 -12.66 4.72
N LYS A 51 47.02 -11.50 5.30
CA LYS A 51 47.74 -10.21 5.32
C LYS A 51 47.41 -9.25 4.16
N ALA A 52 46.45 -8.37 4.41
CA ALA A 52 46.42 -7.01 3.88
C ALA A 52 45.88 -6.11 5.00
N VAL A 53 46.77 -5.75 5.92
CA VAL A 53 46.58 -4.61 6.81
C VAL A 53 46.94 -3.39 5.96
N GLY A 54 45.93 -2.60 5.60
CA GLY A 54 46.04 -1.38 4.80
C GLY A 54 45.24 -0.26 5.46
N GLU A 55 45.94 0.48 6.31
CA GLU A 55 45.83 1.89 6.72
C GLU A 55 44.45 2.59 6.84
N PRO A 56 44.18 3.26 7.99
CA PRO A 56 43.00 4.12 8.16
C PRO A 56 43.09 5.36 7.25
N SER A 57 42.01 5.62 6.50
CA SER A 57 41.83 6.82 5.68
C SER A 57 41.92 8.10 6.51
N ARG A 58 42.72 9.07 6.02
CA ARG A 58 42.98 10.39 6.61
C ARG A 58 41.68 11.22 6.81
N PRO A 59 41.56 11.99 7.91
CA PRO A 59 40.38 12.82 8.19
C PRO A 59 40.30 14.06 7.30
N VAL A 60 39.18 14.23 6.60
CA VAL A 60 38.85 15.45 5.84
C VAL A 60 38.38 16.55 6.81
N LYS A 61 39.10 17.66 6.87
CA LYS A 61 38.77 18.84 7.67
C LYS A 61 37.62 19.63 7.01
N ARG A 62 36.56 19.86 7.79
CA ARG A 62 35.47 20.81 7.52
C ARG A 62 36.01 22.23 7.31
N ALA A 63 35.59 22.89 6.23
CA ALA A 63 35.65 24.34 6.11
C ALA A 63 34.24 24.91 6.31
N VAL A 64 33.99 25.46 7.49
CA VAL A 64 32.82 26.31 7.79
C VAL A 64 33.20 27.73 7.41
N LYS A 65 32.56 28.30 6.38
CA LYS A 65 32.64 29.73 6.12
C LYS A 65 31.35 30.40 6.57
N ARG A 66 31.43 30.93 7.79
CA ARG A 66 30.50 31.90 8.38
C ARG A 66 30.80 33.24 7.71
N SER A 67 29.79 33.92 7.18
CA SER A 67 29.87 35.36 6.91
C SER A 67 28.74 36.03 7.67
N ALA A 68 29.13 37.00 8.50
CA ALA A 68 28.29 37.87 9.28
C ALA A 68 28.93 39.26 9.26
N ALA A 69 28.10 40.27 9.55
CA ALA A 69 28.34 41.72 9.67
C ALA A 69 28.22 42.48 8.33
N ALA A 70 27.62 43.66 8.25
CA ALA A 70 27.27 44.66 9.28
C ALA A 70 26.03 45.46 8.80
N ALA A 71 25.02 45.71 9.65
CA ALA A 71 24.82 46.89 10.52
C ALA A 71 24.33 48.15 9.78
N THR A 72 23.16 48.66 10.19
CA THR A 72 22.93 50.06 10.63
C THR A 72 21.44 50.26 10.97
N SER A 73 21.15 50.53 12.24
CA SER A 73 19.98 51.31 12.70
C SER A 73 20.36 52.80 12.60
N PRO A 74 19.45 53.80 12.50
CA PRO A 74 18.42 54.09 13.52
C PRO A 74 17.10 54.70 12.98
N ASP A 75 15.98 54.56 13.70
CA ASP A 75 15.14 55.68 14.17
C ASP A 75 13.76 55.22 14.69
N SER A 76 13.36 55.84 15.79
CA SER A 76 11.99 56.00 16.32
C SER A 76 11.73 57.52 16.36
N PRO A 77 10.53 58.06 16.70
CA PRO A 77 9.19 57.49 16.92
C PRO A 77 8.08 58.29 16.18
N ALA A 78 6.87 57.76 16.02
CA ALA A 78 5.68 58.62 15.88
C ALA A 78 4.38 57.91 16.28
N LYS A 79 3.86 58.34 17.43
CA LYS A 79 2.45 58.22 17.83
C LYS A 79 1.56 58.87 16.77
N GLN A 80 0.49 58.18 16.37
CA GLN A 80 -0.77 58.84 16.03
C GLN A 80 -1.93 58.07 16.65
N LYS A 81 -2.47 58.66 17.72
CA LYS A 81 -3.86 58.47 18.15
C LYS A 81 -4.78 58.94 17.02
N ASN A 82 -5.89 58.26 16.81
CA ASN A 82 -7.15 58.96 16.57
C ASN A 82 -8.30 58.23 17.26
N GLU A 83 -9.07 59.03 18.00
CA GLU A 83 -10.17 58.65 18.87
C GLU A 83 -11.51 58.62 18.10
N ALA A 84 -12.42 57.81 18.64
CA ALA A 84 -13.87 58.00 18.69
C ALA A 84 -14.71 58.10 17.39
N LYS A 85 -15.61 57.12 17.21
CA LYS A 85 -17.05 57.36 17.43
C LYS A 85 -17.84 56.07 17.62
N LYS A 86 -18.58 56.01 18.72
CA LYS A 86 -19.56 54.99 19.09
C LYS A 86 -20.92 55.68 19.02
N GLU A 87 -21.86 55.13 18.26
CA GLU A 87 -23.27 55.52 18.36
C GLU A 87 -24.17 54.29 18.28
N LYS A 88 -25.21 54.30 19.12
CA LYS A 88 -26.09 53.20 19.46
C LYS A 88 -27.37 53.22 18.61
N ALA A 89 -27.88 52.01 18.35
CA ALA A 89 -29.27 51.55 18.44
C ALA A 89 -30.40 52.28 17.67
N ALA A 90 -31.15 51.51 16.87
CA ALA A 90 -32.62 51.53 16.88
C ALA A 90 -33.21 50.26 16.23
N LYS A 91 -34.34 49.80 16.80
CA LYS A 91 -35.14 48.61 16.47
C LYS A 91 -36.19 48.92 15.39
N ASN A 92 -36.44 47.92 14.52
CA ASN A 92 -37.72 47.41 13.93
C ASN A 92 -38.96 48.32 13.80
N PRO A 93 -39.79 48.19 12.73
CA PRO A 93 -40.84 47.16 12.77
C PRO A 93 -41.25 46.50 11.43
N ALA A 94 -41.99 45.40 11.59
CA ALA A 94 -42.64 44.59 10.57
C ALA A 94 -43.96 45.19 10.04
N ALA A 95 -44.29 44.92 8.77
CA ALA A 95 -45.66 44.94 8.21
C ALA A 95 -45.67 44.04 6.95
N LYS A 96 -46.32 42.87 6.99
CA LYS A 96 -47.69 42.53 6.55
C LYS A 96 -47.90 42.46 5.01
N LYS A 97 -48.36 41.26 4.61
CA LYS A 97 -48.70 40.74 3.28
C LYS A 97 -49.84 41.49 2.59
N PRO A 98 -50.01 41.37 1.26
CA PRO A 98 -51.32 41.36 0.63
C PRO A 98 -51.73 39.93 0.24
N ALA A 99 -53.01 39.64 0.44
CA ALA A 99 -53.67 38.39 0.10
C ALA A 99 -54.04 38.34 -1.39
N VAL A 100 -53.79 37.20 -2.04
CA VAL A 100 -54.43 36.83 -3.31
C VAL A 100 -55.08 35.45 -3.16
N LYS A 101 -56.24 35.33 -3.80
CA LYS A 101 -57.36 34.43 -3.56
C LYS A 101 -57.04 32.94 -3.80
N LYS A 102 -57.76 32.10 -3.03
CA LYS A 102 -57.86 30.65 -3.13
C LYS A 102 -58.21 30.20 -4.55
N ALA A 103 -57.33 29.41 -5.17
CA ALA A 103 -57.67 28.44 -6.19
C ALA A 103 -57.67 27.04 -5.55
N ALA A 104 -58.55 26.18 -6.04
CA ALA A 104 -59.01 24.95 -5.42
C ALA A 104 -57.87 23.98 -5.03
N ALA A 105 -58.07 23.33 -3.87
CA ALA A 105 -57.24 22.24 -3.39
C ALA A 105 -57.38 21.03 -4.33
N GLU A 106 -56.41 20.87 -5.23
CA GLU A 106 -56.15 19.59 -5.87
C GLU A 106 -55.58 18.65 -4.78
N LYS A 107 -56.27 17.54 -4.55
CA LYS A 107 -55.94 16.56 -3.51
C LYS A 107 -54.51 16.07 -3.71
N ALA A 108 -53.60 16.47 -2.83
CA ALA A 108 -52.27 15.90 -2.76
C ALA A 108 -52.40 14.39 -2.53
N ALA A 109 -52.03 13.60 -3.53
CA ALA A 109 -51.96 12.16 -3.42
C ALA A 109 -51.09 11.79 -2.21
N PRO A 110 -51.52 10.86 -1.34
CA PRO A 110 -50.75 10.49 -0.16
C PRO A 110 -49.40 9.95 -0.61
N ARG A 111 -48.30 10.59 -0.14
CA ARG A 111 -46.95 10.07 -0.33
C ARG A 111 -46.94 8.66 0.26
N LYS A 112 -46.90 7.62 -0.58
CA LYS A 112 -46.75 6.22 -0.16
C LYS A 112 -45.50 6.14 0.71
N VAL A 113 -45.70 6.09 2.02
CA VAL A 113 -44.62 5.85 2.99
C VAL A 113 -44.11 4.44 2.68
N LEU A 114 -42.89 4.34 2.16
CA LEU A 114 -42.23 3.06 1.91
C LEU A 114 -42.34 2.22 3.19
N THR A 115 -42.85 1.00 3.06
CA THR A 115 -42.87 0.02 4.16
C THR A 115 -41.45 -0.19 4.69
N GLU A 116 -41.32 -0.55 5.96
CA GLU A 116 -40.01 -0.77 6.59
C GLU A 116 -39.18 -1.81 5.82
N GLU A 117 -39.84 -2.82 5.25
CA GLU A 117 -39.22 -3.80 4.36
C GLU A 117 -38.66 -3.20 3.07
N GLN A 118 -39.39 -2.29 2.41
CA GLN A 118 -38.91 -1.62 1.19
C GLN A 118 -37.76 -0.65 1.51
N LYS A 119 -37.77 -0.02 2.69
CA LYS A 119 -36.64 0.80 3.17
C LYS A 119 -35.42 -0.08 3.47
N ALA A 120 -35.61 -1.23 4.12
CA ALA A 120 -34.53 -2.19 4.40
C ALA A 120 -33.94 -2.78 3.11
N ALA A 121 -34.76 -3.15 2.14
CA ALA A 121 -34.31 -3.65 0.85
C ALA A 121 -33.52 -2.60 0.05
N LYS A 122 -33.98 -1.34 0.05
CA LYS A 122 -33.24 -0.22 -0.55
C LYS A 122 -31.91 0.02 0.15
N ALA A 123 -31.88 0.02 1.48
CA ALA A 123 -30.65 0.16 2.25
C ALA A 123 -29.66 -0.97 1.96
N ALA A 124 -30.13 -2.21 1.89
CA ALA A 124 -29.31 -3.37 1.55
C ALA A 124 -28.74 -3.29 0.12
N SER A 125 -29.54 -2.83 -0.86
CA SER A 125 -29.09 -2.60 -2.23
C SER A 125 -28.01 -1.52 -2.31
N LEU A 126 -28.22 -0.39 -1.62
CA LEU A 126 -27.23 0.69 -1.53
C LEU A 126 -25.93 0.24 -0.87
N GLU A 127 -25.99 -0.58 0.18
CA GLU A 127 -24.78 -1.12 0.80
C GLU A 127 -24.04 -2.09 -0.12
N LYS A 128 -24.76 -2.93 -0.88
CA LYS A 128 -24.13 -3.79 -1.90
C LYS A 128 -23.46 -2.96 -2.99
N ALA A 129 -24.12 -1.91 -3.48
CA ALA A 129 -23.54 -0.99 -4.47
C ALA A 129 -22.26 -0.32 -3.92
N LYS A 130 -22.31 0.22 -2.70
CA LYS A 130 -21.12 0.77 -2.02
C LYS A 130 -20.00 -0.26 -1.90
N ILE A 131 -20.30 -1.52 -1.59
CA ILE A 131 -19.27 -2.58 -1.52
C ILE A 131 -18.65 -2.84 -2.89
N VAL A 132 -19.43 -2.82 -3.97
CA VAL A 132 -18.92 -2.97 -5.34
C VAL A 132 -18.01 -1.80 -5.69
N ASP A 133 -18.41 -0.57 -5.37
CA ASP A 133 -17.60 0.62 -5.63
C ASP A 133 -16.31 0.63 -4.81
N LEU A 134 -16.38 0.24 -3.53
CA LEU A 134 -15.19 0.04 -2.69
C LEU A 134 -14.28 -1.05 -3.27
N LYS A 135 -14.82 -2.14 -3.83
CA LYS A 135 -13.97 -3.16 -4.47
C LYS A 135 -13.26 -2.63 -5.71
N LYS A 136 -13.94 -1.83 -6.54
CA LYS A 136 -13.33 -1.18 -7.71
C LYS A 136 -12.23 -0.19 -7.29
N ALA A 137 -12.49 0.62 -6.27
CA ALA A 137 -11.52 1.58 -5.74
C ALA A 137 -10.35 0.92 -4.99
N ALA A 138 -10.48 -0.36 -4.59
CA ALA A 138 -9.46 -1.07 -3.81
C ALA A 138 -8.20 -1.47 -4.60
N LEU A 139 -8.19 -1.31 -5.93
CA LEU A 139 -7.18 -1.77 -6.90
C LEU A 139 -6.78 -3.26 -6.73
N GLU A 140 -6.74 -4.02 -7.82
CA GLU A 140 -6.35 -5.44 -7.74
C GLU A 140 -4.89 -5.62 -8.17
N PRO A 141 -3.96 -5.86 -7.23
CA PRO A 141 -2.58 -6.16 -7.60
C PRO A 141 -2.51 -7.51 -8.33
N PRO A 142 -1.48 -7.72 -9.18
CA PRO A 142 -1.20 -9.02 -9.77
C PRO A 142 -1.17 -10.09 -8.69
N LYS A 143 -1.82 -11.23 -8.97
CA LYS A 143 -1.84 -12.37 -8.05
C LYS A 143 -0.57 -13.18 -8.25
N PHE A 144 0.35 -13.09 -7.28
CA PHE A 144 1.53 -13.93 -7.24
C PHE A 144 1.85 -14.30 -5.80
N ALA A 145 2.47 -15.46 -5.63
CA ALA A 145 3.04 -15.84 -4.35
C ALA A 145 4.35 -15.07 -4.18
N ARG A 146 4.44 -14.29 -3.09
CA ARG A 146 5.63 -13.46 -2.81
C ARG A 146 6.88 -14.29 -2.50
N HIS A 147 6.71 -15.56 -2.12
CA HIS A 147 7.83 -16.48 -1.88
C HIS A 147 7.40 -17.86 -2.36
N LEU A 148 7.90 -18.27 -3.51
CA LEU A 148 7.75 -19.64 -3.97
C LEU A 148 8.85 -20.48 -3.34
N SER A 149 8.48 -21.60 -2.72
CA SER A 149 9.46 -22.60 -2.25
C SER A 149 9.85 -23.50 -3.41
N ALA A 150 11.06 -24.06 -3.37
CA ALA A 150 11.51 -25.08 -4.32
C ALA A 150 10.54 -26.27 -4.39
N TYR A 151 9.98 -26.68 -3.24
CA TYR A 151 8.94 -27.69 -3.19
C TYR A 151 7.67 -27.27 -3.93
N ASN A 152 7.26 -26.00 -3.85
CA ASN A 152 6.09 -25.51 -4.59
C ASN A 152 6.34 -25.61 -6.10
N MET A 153 7.56 -25.33 -6.56
CA MET A 153 7.93 -25.43 -7.98
C MET A 153 7.92 -26.88 -8.45
N PHE A 154 8.48 -27.78 -7.65
CA PHE A 154 8.42 -29.23 -7.89
C PHE A 154 6.98 -29.74 -7.99
N VAL A 155 6.13 -29.42 -7.01
CA VAL A 155 4.73 -29.84 -7.01
C VAL A 155 3.96 -29.25 -8.20
N THR A 156 4.23 -27.99 -8.59
CA THR A 156 3.59 -27.40 -9.78
C THR A 156 3.98 -28.12 -11.07
N ASP A 157 5.27 -28.44 -11.24
CA ASP A 157 5.79 -29.13 -12.43
C ASP A 157 5.20 -30.54 -12.55
N LYS A 158 5.25 -31.32 -11.46
CA LYS A 158 4.66 -32.68 -11.42
C LYS A 158 3.14 -32.67 -11.47
N GLY A 159 2.49 -31.66 -10.90
CA GLY A 159 1.04 -31.49 -10.93
C GLY A 159 0.51 -31.13 -12.32
N GLU A 160 1.27 -30.40 -13.14
CA GLU A 160 0.94 -30.13 -14.55
C GLU A 160 0.99 -31.40 -15.39
N ALA A 161 1.97 -32.27 -15.17
CA ALA A 161 2.04 -33.59 -15.82
C ALA A 161 0.80 -34.46 -15.52
N LEU A 162 0.20 -34.33 -14.33
CA LEU A 162 -0.99 -35.09 -13.91
C LEU A 162 -2.32 -34.50 -14.42
N LYS A 163 -2.39 -33.21 -14.75
CA LYS A 163 -3.60 -32.59 -15.32
C LYS A 163 -4.00 -33.21 -16.67
N GLY A 164 -3.07 -33.86 -17.37
CA GLY A 164 -3.36 -34.63 -18.59
C GLY A 164 -4.05 -35.97 -18.36
N SER A 165 -4.15 -36.44 -17.11
CA SER A 165 -4.77 -37.73 -16.74
C SER A 165 -6.12 -37.50 -16.05
N SER A 166 -7.16 -37.24 -16.84
CA SER A 166 -8.52 -36.97 -16.35
C SER A 166 -9.25 -38.25 -15.92
N GLY A 167 -9.07 -38.68 -14.67
CA GLY A 167 -9.90 -39.71 -14.03
C GLY A 167 -11.11 -39.14 -13.29
N THR A 168 -12.22 -39.90 -13.27
CA THR A 168 -13.56 -39.60 -12.72
C THR A 168 -13.56 -38.93 -11.33
N GLN A 169 -14.52 -38.02 -11.09
CA GLN A 169 -14.55 -37.07 -9.96
C GLN A 169 -14.80 -37.66 -8.56
N ILE A 170 -15.07 -38.96 -8.44
CA ILE A 170 -15.72 -39.53 -7.25
C ILE A 170 -14.81 -39.56 -5.99
N HIS A 171 -13.47 -39.52 -6.15
CA HIS A 171 -12.50 -39.49 -5.04
C HIS A 171 -11.47 -38.36 -5.15
N HIS A 172 -11.92 -37.13 -5.45
CA HIS A 172 -11.00 -36.01 -5.68
C HIS A 172 -10.10 -35.69 -4.46
N LEU A 173 -10.65 -35.67 -3.23
CA LEU A 173 -9.89 -35.36 -2.02
C LEU A 173 -8.84 -36.43 -1.68
N GLU A 174 -9.19 -37.70 -1.87
CA GLU A 174 -8.30 -38.83 -1.60
C GLU A 174 -7.16 -38.88 -2.61
N ARG A 175 -7.45 -38.69 -3.91
CA ARG A 175 -6.43 -38.53 -4.95
C ARG A 175 -5.48 -37.37 -4.66
N LEU A 176 -5.99 -36.23 -4.19
CA LEU A 176 -5.15 -35.09 -3.82
C LEU A 176 -4.24 -35.41 -2.62
N LYS A 177 -4.74 -36.18 -1.65
CA LYS A 177 -3.98 -36.62 -0.48
C LYS A 177 -2.86 -37.59 -0.90
N GLU A 178 -3.18 -38.60 -1.71
CA GLU A 178 -2.21 -39.54 -2.27
C GLU A 178 -1.16 -38.83 -3.10
N PHE A 179 -1.57 -37.89 -3.96
CA PHE A 179 -0.66 -37.06 -4.74
C PHE A 179 0.28 -36.26 -3.83
N ALA A 180 -0.24 -35.60 -2.79
CA ALA A 180 0.58 -34.84 -1.85
C ALA A 180 1.57 -35.72 -1.07
N GLN A 181 1.14 -36.92 -0.66
CA GLN A 181 2.01 -37.89 0.02
C GLN A 181 3.11 -38.41 -0.92
N GLY A 182 2.76 -38.76 -2.15
CA GLY A 182 3.70 -39.19 -3.18
C GLY A 182 4.73 -38.10 -3.53
N MET A 183 4.30 -36.85 -3.68
CA MET A 183 5.21 -35.72 -3.93
C MET A 183 6.16 -35.47 -2.75
N SER A 184 5.68 -35.63 -1.52
CA SER A 184 6.51 -35.47 -0.33
C SER A 184 7.57 -36.58 -0.22
N ALA A 185 7.22 -37.83 -0.54
CA ALA A 185 8.18 -38.94 -0.58
C ALA A 185 9.25 -38.70 -1.67
N GLN A 186 8.81 -38.40 -2.89
CA GLN A 186 9.72 -38.10 -4.00
C GLN A 186 10.65 -36.93 -3.69
N TRP A 187 10.14 -35.85 -3.09
CA TRP A 187 10.95 -34.69 -2.70
C TRP A 187 12.08 -35.05 -1.73
N LYS A 188 11.86 -35.99 -0.81
CA LYS A 188 12.88 -36.45 0.15
C LYS A 188 13.96 -37.31 -0.51
N GLU A 189 13.62 -37.98 -1.61
CA GLU A 189 14.52 -38.85 -2.37
C GLU A 189 15.30 -38.08 -3.46
N MET A 190 14.96 -36.81 -3.72
CA MET A 190 15.62 -36.01 -4.75
C MET A 190 17.11 -35.81 -4.45
N SER A 191 17.92 -35.79 -5.51
CA SER A 191 19.35 -35.50 -5.39
C SER A 191 19.59 -34.03 -4.99
N PRO A 192 20.73 -33.71 -4.35
CA PRO A 192 21.08 -32.32 -4.06
C PRO A 192 21.09 -31.41 -5.30
N ALA A 193 21.48 -31.93 -6.47
CA ALA A 193 21.50 -31.19 -7.72
C ALA A 193 20.08 -30.81 -8.18
N ASP A 194 19.11 -31.70 -7.99
CA ASP A 194 17.71 -31.40 -8.34
C ASP A 194 17.10 -30.39 -7.37
N LEU A 195 17.45 -30.48 -6.08
CA LEU A 195 17.04 -29.49 -5.07
C LEU A 195 17.59 -28.10 -5.42
N GLU A 196 18.86 -28.01 -5.83
CA GLU A 196 19.46 -26.77 -6.33
C GLU A 196 18.72 -26.24 -7.56
N HIS A 197 18.37 -27.10 -8.52
CA HIS A 197 17.59 -26.72 -9.70
C HIS A 197 16.24 -26.08 -9.32
N TYR A 198 15.46 -26.72 -8.43
CA TYR A 198 14.19 -26.15 -7.98
C TYR A 198 14.34 -24.89 -7.13
N ASN A 199 15.43 -24.77 -6.35
CA ASN A 199 15.77 -23.53 -5.67
C ASN A 199 16.00 -22.39 -6.68
N HIS A 200 16.78 -22.63 -7.73
CA HIS A 200 16.98 -21.64 -8.80
C HIS A 200 15.67 -21.27 -9.51
N LEU A 201 14.81 -22.23 -9.83
CA LEU A 201 13.49 -21.95 -10.40
C LEU A 201 12.60 -21.14 -9.47
N ALA A 202 12.63 -21.44 -8.17
CA ALA A 202 11.87 -20.71 -7.16
C ALA A 202 12.35 -19.26 -7.02
N HIS A 203 13.65 -19.04 -6.98
CA HIS A 203 14.26 -17.70 -6.93
C HIS A 203 13.91 -16.89 -8.18
N THR A 204 14.17 -17.42 -9.37
CA THR A 204 13.89 -16.72 -10.64
C THR A 204 12.41 -16.35 -10.80
N ARG A 205 11.48 -17.26 -10.46
CA ARG A 205 10.04 -16.95 -10.49
C ARG A 205 9.63 -15.94 -9.44
N THR A 206 10.22 -15.99 -8.24
CA THR A 206 9.97 -15.00 -7.19
C THR A 206 10.46 -13.62 -7.63
N GLU A 207 11.67 -13.52 -8.17
CA GLU A 207 12.25 -12.28 -8.69
C GLU A 207 11.42 -11.69 -9.83
N ALA A 208 10.99 -12.52 -10.79
CA ALA A 208 10.12 -12.09 -11.89
C ALA A 208 8.76 -11.57 -11.37
N ALA A 209 8.18 -12.25 -10.37
CA ALA A 209 6.92 -11.83 -9.77
C ALA A 209 7.05 -10.54 -8.95
N GLU A 210 8.15 -10.38 -8.21
CA GLU A 210 8.47 -9.13 -7.51
C GLU A 210 8.72 -7.97 -8.49
N ALA A 211 9.42 -8.22 -9.60
CA ALA A 211 9.62 -7.23 -10.66
C ALA A 211 8.28 -6.82 -11.28
N GLY A 212 7.43 -7.78 -11.65
CA GLY A 212 6.09 -7.50 -12.17
C GLY A 212 5.22 -6.72 -11.18
N TYR A 213 5.34 -7.00 -9.88
CA TYR A 213 4.64 -6.23 -8.85
C TYR A 213 5.15 -4.81 -8.73
N LYS A 214 6.47 -4.61 -8.72
CA LYS A 214 7.09 -3.28 -8.68
C LYS A 214 6.65 -2.46 -9.89
N CYS A 215 6.70 -3.05 -11.09
CA CYS A 215 6.24 -2.41 -12.32
C CYS A 215 4.76 -1.98 -12.22
N TRP A 216 3.89 -2.86 -11.70
CA TRP A 216 2.48 -2.53 -11.47
C TRP A 216 2.27 -1.44 -10.40
N VAL A 217 3.08 -1.43 -9.34
CA VAL A 217 3.04 -0.36 -8.32
C VAL A 217 3.47 0.97 -8.95
N GLU A 218 4.52 0.97 -9.76
CA GLU A 218 5.06 2.15 -10.42
C GLU A 218 4.12 2.69 -11.50
N SER A 219 3.32 1.84 -12.15
CA SER A 219 2.29 2.27 -13.10
C SER A 219 1.15 3.06 -12.46
N HIS A 220 1.04 3.06 -11.13
CA HIS A 220 0.05 3.82 -10.38
C HIS A 220 0.71 4.96 -9.61
N THR A 221 -0.02 6.06 -9.44
CA THR A 221 0.44 7.17 -8.62
C THR A 221 0.46 6.78 -7.12
N PRO A 222 1.39 7.35 -6.32
CA PRO A 222 1.42 7.09 -4.88
C PRO A 222 0.09 7.39 -4.17
N GLU A 223 -0.61 8.45 -4.58
CA GLU A 223 -1.91 8.82 -3.99
C GLU A 223 -3.02 7.83 -4.35
N GLN A 224 -3.06 7.31 -5.59
CA GLN A 224 -4.00 6.24 -5.95
C GLN A 224 -3.77 4.99 -5.10
N ILE A 225 -2.52 4.60 -4.85
CA ILE A 225 -2.19 3.45 -4.00
C ILE A 225 -2.59 3.71 -2.55
N ARG A 226 -2.36 4.93 -2.04
CA ARG A 226 -2.78 5.33 -0.70
C ARG A 226 -4.30 5.27 -0.55
N ALA A 227 -5.06 5.84 -1.50
CA ALA A 227 -6.51 5.79 -1.52
C ALA A 227 -7.02 4.34 -1.57
N ALA A 228 -6.44 3.51 -2.45
CA ALA A 228 -6.74 2.08 -2.52
C ALA A 228 -6.47 1.37 -1.19
N ASN A 229 -5.36 1.67 -0.52
CA ASN A 229 -5.03 1.08 0.79
C ASN A 229 -6.01 1.46 1.90
N LEU A 230 -6.51 2.70 1.91
CA LEU A 230 -7.58 3.14 2.82
C LEU A 230 -8.87 2.35 2.57
N VAL A 231 -9.25 2.19 1.30
CA VAL A 231 -10.41 1.40 0.89
C VAL A 231 -10.25 -0.07 1.28
N ARG A 232 -9.08 -0.68 1.04
CA ARG A 232 -8.77 -2.05 1.45
C ARG A 232 -8.86 -2.22 2.98
N ALA A 233 -8.41 -1.24 3.75
CA ALA A 233 -8.56 -1.25 5.21
C ALA A 233 -10.03 -1.19 5.64
N SER A 234 -10.86 -0.40 4.96
CA SER A 234 -12.29 -0.35 5.21
C SER A 234 -12.97 -1.69 4.91
N LEU A 235 -12.60 -2.35 3.80
CA LEU A 235 -13.10 -3.68 3.43
C LEU A 235 -12.69 -4.74 4.44
N ARG A 236 -11.43 -4.76 4.89
CA ARG A 236 -10.96 -5.67 5.95
C ARG A 236 -11.74 -5.49 7.25
N ARG A 237 -12.11 -4.25 7.60
CA ARG A 237 -12.95 -3.98 8.78
C ARG A 237 -14.37 -4.49 8.59
N LYS A 238 -15.00 -4.22 7.42
CA LYS A 238 -16.36 -4.70 7.09
C LYS A 238 -16.46 -6.22 7.13
N PHE A 239 -15.42 -6.95 6.71
CA PHE A 239 -15.42 -8.42 6.63
C PHE A 239 -14.57 -9.12 7.72
N LYS A 240 -14.23 -8.44 8.82
CA LYS A 240 -13.33 -8.96 9.86
C LYS A 240 -13.78 -10.31 10.47
N GLY A 241 -15.10 -10.55 10.52
CA GLY A 241 -15.69 -11.77 11.07
C GLY A 241 -15.93 -12.90 10.07
N ASP A 242 -15.72 -12.69 8.76
CA ASP A 242 -15.92 -13.72 7.75
C ASP A 242 -14.62 -14.53 7.53
N PRO A 243 -14.56 -15.81 7.92
CA PRO A 243 -13.36 -16.64 7.74
C PRO A 243 -12.96 -16.78 6.27
N ARG A 244 -13.91 -16.71 5.33
CA ARG A 244 -13.65 -16.80 3.88
C ARG A 244 -12.94 -15.56 3.33
N LYS A 245 -12.97 -14.45 4.07
CA LYS A 245 -12.39 -13.16 3.66
C LYS A 245 -11.24 -12.69 4.56
N LYS A 246 -10.77 -13.54 5.48
CA LYS A 246 -9.70 -13.23 6.44
C LYS A 246 -8.41 -12.71 5.77
N THR A 247 -8.03 -13.26 4.62
CA THR A 247 -6.83 -12.89 3.86
C THR A 247 -7.12 -11.96 2.69
N SER A 248 -8.38 -11.50 2.57
CA SER A 248 -8.80 -10.65 1.47
C SER A 248 -8.28 -9.22 1.66
N TRP A 249 -7.89 -8.58 0.56
CA TRP A 249 -7.38 -7.21 0.50
C TRP A 249 -6.16 -6.90 1.40
N PRO A 250 -5.02 -7.60 1.28
CA PRO A 250 -3.78 -7.21 1.96
C PRO A 250 -3.33 -5.81 1.48
N ALA A 251 -2.70 -5.00 2.35
CA ALA A 251 -2.20 -3.69 1.95
C ALA A 251 -1.20 -3.80 0.79
N ILE A 252 -1.35 -2.93 -0.21
CA ILE A 252 -0.41 -2.74 -1.30
C ILE A 252 0.84 -2.10 -0.71
N ARG A 253 2.00 -2.72 -0.91
CA ARG A 253 3.29 -2.25 -0.41
C ARG A 253 3.92 -1.38 -1.50
N ASP A 254 4.11 -0.12 -1.18
CA ASP A 254 4.81 0.83 -2.04
C ASP A 254 5.97 1.44 -1.23
N GLY A 255 7.18 1.40 -1.81
CA GLY A 255 8.39 1.95 -1.20
C GLY A 255 8.44 3.48 -1.22
N ARG A 256 7.63 4.14 -2.05
CA ARG A 256 7.53 5.60 -2.18
C ARG A 256 6.72 6.23 -1.05
N ILE A 257 5.95 5.45 -0.30
CA ILE A 257 5.09 5.95 0.79
C ILE A 257 5.95 6.50 1.93
N ALA A 258 5.79 7.80 2.20
CA ALA A 258 6.41 8.47 3.35
C ALA A 258 6.03 7.78 4.67
N LYS A 259 7.04 7.51 5.52
CA LYS A 259 6.83 6.84 6.81
C LYS A 259 6.34 7.84 7.85
N ARG A 260 5.32 7.45 8.61
CA ARG A 260 4.75 8.31 9.67
C ARG A 260 5.81 8.63 10.73
N PRO A 261 5.76 9.84 11.32
CA PRO A 261 6.74 10.21 12.31
C PRO A 261 6.58 9.37 13.59
N LEU A 262 7.71 9.05 14.21
CA LEU A 262 7.73 8.32 15.48
C LEU A 262 7.32 9.25 16.61
N THR A 263 6.48 8.77 17.53
CA THR A 263 6.12 9.53 18.73
C THR A 263 7.34 9.67 19.66
N PRO A 264 7.38 10.68 20.55
CA PRO A 264 8.52 10.86 21.46
C PRO A 264 8.88 9.60 22.26
N TYR A 265 7.85 8.88 22.75
CA TYR A 265 8.05 7.60 23.44
C TYR A 265 8.64 6.51 22.53
N LEU A 266 8.21 6.42 21.27
CA LEU A 266 8.78 5.44 20.33
C LEU A 266 10.22 5.77 19.97
N GLN A 267 10.58 7.06 19.86
CA GLN A 267 11.96 7.48 19.67
C GLN A 267 12.83 7.12 20.88
N PHE A 268 12.34 7.33 22.10
CA PHE A 268 12.98 6.82 23.31
C PHE A 268 13.15 5.31 23.27
N ASN A 269 12.11 4.57 22.93
CA ASN A 269 12.13 3.12 22.86
C ASN A 269 13.20 2.62 21.86
N VAL A 270 13.25 3.19 20.66
CA VAL A 270 14.26 2.85 19.63
C VAL A 270 15.68 3.13 20.16
N ASN A 271 15.91 4.31 20.75
CA ASN A 271 17.22 4.69 21.28
C ASN A 271 17.66 3.80 22.45
N ARG A 272 16.73 3.48 23.35
CA ARG A 272 17.01 2.64 24.52
C ARG A 272 17.22 1.17 24.14
N GLN A 273 16.51 0.68 23.13
CA GLN A 273 16.73 -0.66 22.61
C GLN A 273 18.04 -0.79 21.84
N ALA A 274 18.53 0.29 21.22
CA ALA A 274 19.85 0.32 20.59
C ALA A 274 21.00 0.13 21.59
N SER A 275 20.79 0.39 22.89
CA SER A 275 21.78 0.15 23.95
C SER A 275 22.14 -1.33 24.13
N GLY A 276 21.26 -2.25 23.72
CA GLY A 276 21.52 -3.70 23.82
C GLY A 276 21.24 -4.33 25.18
N ASP A 277 20.84 -3.54 26.18
CA ASP A 277 20.53 -4.02 27.56
C ASP A 277 19.36 -4.99 27.62
N PHE A 278 18.49 -4.98 26.60
CA PHE A 278 17.31 -5.85 26.53
C PHE A 278 17.50 -7.09 25.64
N LYS A 279 18.75 -7.49 25.37
CA LYS A 279 19.03 -8.78 24.71
C LYS A 279 18.55 -9.92 25.61
N ASN A 280 17.98 -10.96 25.02
CA ASN A 280 17.43 -12.15 25.71
C ASN A 280 16.26 -11.88 26.70
N ILE A 281 15.73 -10.66 26.76
CA ILE A 281 14.51 -10.36 27.52
C ILE A 281 13.31 -10.51 26.60
N ALA A 282 12.27 -11.18 27.07
CA ALA A 282 11.02 -11.33 26.34
C ALA A 282 10.40 -9.96 26.02
N LEU A 283 9.87 -9.81 24.79
CA LEU A 283 9.24 -8.57 24.31
C LEU A 283 8.22 -7.93 25.29
N PRO A 284 7.30 -8.68 25.93
CA PRO A 284 6.35 -8.07 26.87
C PRO A 284 7.03 -7.47 28.10
N GLU A 285 8.00 -8.16 28.70
CA GLU A 285 8.72 -7.68 29.89
C GLU A 285 9.60 -6.48 29.56
N ARG A 286 10.31 -6.53 28.42
CA ARG A 286 11.06 -5.39 27.89
C ARG A 286 10.17 -4.15 27.73
N SER A 287 8.96 -4.33 27.20
CA SER A 287 8.02 -3.22 26.97
C SER A 287 7.53 -2.60 28.29
N LYS A 288 7.34 -3.40 29.34
CA LYS A 288 6.98 -2.91 30.68
C LYS A 288 8.11 -2.08 31.29
N LEU A 289 9.35 -2.57 31.23
CA LEU A 289 10.54 -1.86 31.73
C LEU A 289 10.71 -0.51 31.02
N LEU A 290 10.63 -0.49 29.69
CA LEU A 290 10.71 0.74 28.90
C LEU A 290 9.60 1.75 29.25
N ALA A 291 8.39 1.26 29.49
CA ALA A 291 7.28 2.12 29.90
C ALA A 291 7.48 2.70 31.31
N GLN A 292 8.07 1.94 32.24
CA GLN A 292 8.42 2.42 33.58
C GLN A 292 9.55 3.45 33.51
N GLU A 293 10.62 3.17 32.76
CA GLU A 293 11.72 4.11 32.53
C GLU A 293 11.20 5.43 31.93
N TRP A 294 10.36 5.37 30.90
CA TRP A 294 9.77 6.58 30.30
C TRP A 294 8.94 7.40 31.29
N LYS A 295 8.20 6.74 32.20
CA LYS A 295 7.43 7.43 33.23
C LYS A 295 8.36 8.11 34.24
N ALA A 296 9.46 7.46 34.62
CA ALA A 296 10.45 7.98 35.55
C ALA A 296 11.30 9.13 34.99
N LEU A 297 11.43 9.25 33.65
CA LEU A 297 12.15 10.36 33.03
C LEU A 297 11.56 11.72 33.39
N SER A 298 12.45 12.67 33.65
CA SER A 298 12.12 14.07 33.87
C SER A 298 11.59 14.75 32.61
N GLU A 299 10.93 15.89 32.78
CA GLU A 299 10.38 16.64 31.64
C GLU A 299 11.46 17.17 30.70
N SER A 300 12.64 17.53 31.25
CA SER A 300 13.79 17.96 30.46
C SER A 300 14.32 16.85 29.55
N GLU A 301 14.40 15.61 30.05
CA GLU A 301 14.80 14.45 29.25
C GLU A 301 13.75 14.11 28.19
N LYS A 302 12.46 14.22 28.52
CA LYS A 302 11.36 14.05 27.57
C LYS A 302 11.39 15.11 26.47
N ASN A 303 11.79 16.34 26.79
CA ASN A 303 11.87 17.43 25.81
C ASN A 303 12.85 17.13 24.67
N LYS A 304 13.93 16.38 24.90
CA LYS A 304 14.81 15.89 23.84
C LYS A 304 14.05 15.09 22.79
N TYR A 305 13.21 14.16 23.23
CA TYR A 305 12.40 13.32 22.34
C TYR A 305 11.24 14.08 21.71
N LYS A 306 10.70 15.11 22.38
CA LYS A 306 9.73 16.00 21.75
C LYS A 306 10.35 16.79 20.60
N ALA A 307 11.57 17.31 20.78
CA ALA A 307 12.30 18.02 19.73
C ALA A 307 12.61 17.10 18.53
N LEU A 308 13.04 15.86 18.78
CA LEU A 308 13.22 14.87 17.73
C LEU A 308 11.89 14.54 17.02
N HIS A 309 10.76 14.48 17.75
CA HIS A 309 9.46 14.27 17.14
C HIS A 309 9.01 15.45 16.25
N THR A 310 9.29 16.69 16.66
CA THR A 310 8.96 17.86 15.84
C THR A 310 9.80 17.92 14.56
N GLU A 311 11.09 17.59 14.64
CA GLU A 311 11.97 17.43 13.47
C GLU A 311 11.47 16.33 12.53
N ASP A 312 11.15 15.15 13.07
CA ASP A 312 10.65 14.00 12.31
C ASP A 312 9.29 14.30 11.65
N THR A 313 8.47 15.13 12.30
CA THR A 313 7.19 15.61 11.74
C THR A 313 7.40 16.56 10.57
N LYS A 314 8.40 17.46 10.64
CA LYS A 314 8.77 18.34 9.51
C LYS A 314 9.25 17.53 8.32
N ARG A 315 10.19 16.60 8.53
CA ARG A 315 10.64 15.65 7.50
C ARG A 315 9.46 14.91 6.87
N TYR A 316 8.54 14.39 7.67
CA TYR A 316 7.36 13.70 7.14
C TYR A 316 6.45 14.61 6.31
N ALA A 317 6.24 15.86 6.71
CA ALA A 317 5.45 16.82 5.95
C ALA A 317 6.09 17.12 4.58
N GLU A 318 7.41 17.30 4.54
CA GLU A 318 8.19 17.50 3.31
C GLU A 318 8.14 16.27 2.41
N GLU A 319 8.38 15.06 2.96
CA GLU A 319 8.29 13.81 2.21
C GLU A 319 6.88 13.59 1.63
N VAL A 320 5.83 13.88 2.40
CA VAL A 320 4.45 13.77 1.90
C VAL A 320 4.18 14.77 0.79
N SER A 321 4.59 16.03 0.97
CA SER A 321 4.43 17.04 -0.09
C SER A 321 5.13 16.61 -1.39
N ASN A 322 6.33 16.03 -1.27
CA ASN A 322 7.10 15.55 -2.42
C ASN A 322 6.50 14.30 -3.08
N VAL A 323 5.97 13.35 -2.29
CA VAL A 323 5.45 12.08 -2.82
C VAL A 323 4.04 12.22 -3.39
N TYR A 324 3.18 13.02 -2.76
CA TYR A 324 1.75 13.10 -3.08
C TYR A 324 1.37 14.39 -3.81
N GLY A 325 2.30 15.35 -3.93
CA GLY A 325 2.07 16.63 -4.64
C GLY A 325 1.15 17.59 -3.90
N HIS A 326 0.78 17.31 -2.65
CA HIS A 326 -0.01 18.18 -1.81
C HIS A 326 0.43 18.10 -0.35
N ALA A 327 0.29 19.21 0.38
CA ALA A 327 0.55 19.24 1.81
C ALA A 327 -0.45 18.36 2.57
N LEU A 328 -0.03 17.85 3.72
CA LEU A 328 -0.96 17.19 4.65
C LEU A 328 -1.98 18.22 5.15
N PRO A 329 -3.26 17.82 5.30
CA PRO A 329 -4.20 18.58 6.10
C PRO A 329 -3.64 18.68 7.51
N THR A 330 -3.32 19.89 7.98
CA THR A 330 -2.95 20.14 9.37
C THR A 330 -4.12 19.73 10.26
N ALA A 331 -3.83 19.16 11.44
CA ALA A 331 -4.85 18.67 12.37
C ALA A 331 -5.85 19.74 12.83
N ASN A 332 -5.48 21.02 12.65
CA ASN A 332 -6.38 22.17 12.70
C ASN A 332 -6.63 22.57 11.24
N GLY A 333 -7.88 22.53 10.78
CA GLY A 333 -8.31 22.69 9.38
C GLY A 333 -8.07 24.06 8.75
N GLU A 334 -6.84 24.57 8.81
CA GLU A 334 -6.38 25.66 7.97
C GLU A 334 -6.04 25.07 6.60
N HIS A 335 -7.05 25.00 5.74
CA HIS A 335 -6.83 24.97 4.30
C HIS A 335 -5.97 26.21 3.97
N GLN A 336 -4.65 26.07 3.83
CA GLN A 336 -3.90 27.08 3.10
C GLN A 336 -4.45 27.06 1.67
N PRO A 337 -5.10 28.14 1.18
CA PRO A 337 -5.44 28.20 -0.22
C PRO A 337 -4.13 28.11 -0.99
N GLN A 338 -4.05 27.17 -1.93
CA GLN A 338 -2.98 27.17 -2.91
C GLN A 338 -2.94 28.58 -3.49
N ALA A 339 -1.83 29.29 -3.26
CA ALA A 339 -1.51 30.49 -3.98
C ALA A 339 -1.37 30.07 -5.45
N ALA A 340 -2.48 30.17 -6.17
CA ALA A 340 -2.48 30.20 -7.61
C ALA A 340 -1.60 31.39 -7.99
N ALA A 341 -0.37 31.10 -8.38
CA ALA A 341 0.51 32.03 -9.04
C ALA A 341 -0.27 32.59 -10.23
N ALA A 342 -0.69 33.85 -10.09
CA ALA A 342 -1.17 34.64 -11.20
C ALA A 342 -0.03 34.72 -12.21
N ALA A 343 -0.21 34.05 -13.34
CA ALA A 343 0.56 34.35 -14.54
C ALA A 343 0.13 35.76 -15.00
N VAL A 344 1.09 36.67 -14.96
CA VAL A 344 1.10 37.95 -15.68
C VAL A 344 1.52 37.68 -17.12
#